data_AF-K8NVT7-F1
#
_entry.id   AF-K8NVT7-F1
#
_cell.length_a   1.000
_cell.length_b   1.000
_cell.length_c   1.000
_cell.angle_alpha   90.00
_cell.angle_beta   90.00
_cell.angle_gamma   90.00
#
_symmetry.space_group_name_H-M   'P 1'
#
loop_
_entity.id
_entity.type
_entity.pdbx_description
1 polymer ?
#
loop_
_entity_poly.entity_id
_entity_poly.type
_entity_poly.pdbx_seq_one_letter_code
_entity_poly.pdbx_strand_id
1 'polypeptide(L)'
;MDIHATKQRLDVKNSDVSGSVFDDVNMSGCTMHNINLSGLRIDYANLAGLHVNNANMAGASLTDCRIEGMTINGIKVEDMLAAYNKQA
;
A
#
# COMPACT_ATOMS: atom_id res chain seq x y z
N MET A 1 0.96 19.70 13.09
CA MET A 1 2.30 19.31 13.57
C MET A 1 3.10 19.06 12.32
N ASP A 2 4.23 19.73 12.17
CA ASP A 2 5.02 19.63 10.94
C ASP A 2 6.33 18.92 11.26
N ILE A 3 6.71 17.96 10.41
CA ILE A 3 7.93 17.16 10.55
C ILE A 3 8.69 17.27 9.22
N HIS A 4 9.92 17.76 9.27
CA HIS A 4 10.73 18.00 8.07
C HIS A 4 12.15 17.45 8.25
N ALA A 5 12.69 16.84 7.18
CA ALA A 5 14.10 16.46 7.04
C ALA A 5 14.72 15.77 8.27
N THR A 6 13.99 14.84 8.90
CA THR A 6 14.44 14.15 10.11
C THR A 6 14.33 12.64 9.99
N LYS A 7 15.20 11.91 10.70
CA LYS A 7 15.17 10.46 10.82
C LYS A 7 14.83 10.09 12.25
N GLN A 8 13.54 10.01 12.53
CA GLN A 8 13.02 9.65 13.85
C GLN A 8 11.96 8.57 13.74
N ARG A 9 11.81 7.78 14.80
CA ARG A 9 10.68 6.85 14.91
C ARG A 9 9.44 7.65 15.33
N LEU A 10 8.41 7.62 14.50
CA LEU A 10 7.11 8.19 14.83
C LEU A 10 6.21 7.11 15.45
N ASP A 11 5.62 7.39 16.61
CA ASP A 11 4.66 6.52 17.29
C ASP A 11 3.29 7.22 17.33
N VAL A 12 2.38 6.84 16.44
CA VAL A 12 1.02 7.39 16.34
C VAL A 12 0.04 6.30 16.76
N LYS A 13 -0.67 6.51 17.87
CA LYS A 13 -1.62 5.54 18.44
C LYS A 13 -2.90 6.27 18.85
N ASN A 14 -4.05 5.70 18.51
CA ASN A 14 -5.37 6.22 18.86
C ASN A 14 -5.59 7.69 18.41
N SER A 15 -5.06 8.06 17.25
CA SER A 15 -5.14 9.42 16.70
C SER A 15 -5.83 9.43 15.35
N ASP A 16 -6.54 10.51 15.06
CA ASP A 16 -6.99 10.83 13.70
C ASP A 16 -5.91 11.65 13.01
N VAL A 17 -5.37 11.11 11.91
CA VAL A 17 -4.39 11.77 11.03
C VAL A 17 -4.96 11.99 9.63
N SER A 18 -6.29 11.93 9.47
CA SER A 18 -6.95 12.23 8.21
C SER A 18 -6.58 13.63 7.70
N GLY A 19 -6.40 13.73 6.38
CA GLY A 19 -5.93 14.96 5.74
C GLY A 19 -4.42 15.25 5.88
N SER A 20 -3.66 14.41 6.58
CA SER A 20 -2.19 14.54 6.62
C SER A 20 -1.57 14.27 5.26
N VAL A 21 -0.49 14.98 4.93
CA VAL A 21 0.28 14.80 3.69
C VAL A 21 1.60 14.10 4.01
N PHE A 22 1.88 13.04 3.26
CA PHE A 22 3.12 12.28 3.33
C PHE A 22 3.81 12.38 1.97
N ASP A 23 4.72 13.34 1.83
CA ASP A 23 5.45 13.62 0.58
C ASP A 23 6.95 13.35 0.78
N ASP A 24 7.53 12.54 -0.10
CA ASP A 24 8.92 12.07 -0.03
C ASP A 24 9.36 11.53 1.35
N VAL A 25 8.51 10.68 1.96
CA VAL A 25 8.79 10.07 3.27
C VAL A 25 9.20 8.60 3.14
N ASN A 26 10.20 8.18 3.91
CA ASN A 26 10.55 6.77 4.04
C ASN A 26 9.73 6.11 5.15
N MET A 27 8.74 5.28 4.76
CA MET A 27 7.93 4.46 5.67
C MET A 27 8.34 2.97 5.68
N SER A 28 9.54 2.64 5.18
CA SER A 28 10.03 1.26 5.19
C SER A 28 10.11 0.69 6.61
N GLY A 29 9.58 -0.52 6.79
CA GLY A 29 9.52 -1.17 8.10
C GLY A 29 8.43 -0.64 9.04
N CYS A 30 7.61 0.35 8.63
CA CYS A 30 6.47 0.78 9.43
C CYS A 30 5.46 -0.37 9.58
N THR A 31 4.90 -0.49 10.80
CA THR A 31 3.83 -1.42 11.11
C THR A 31 2.54 -0.64 11.27
N MET A 32 1.49 -1.07 10.57
CA MET A 32 0.19 -0.41 10.55
C MET A 32 -0.89 -1.39 11.01
N HIS A 33 -1.43 -1.17 12.20
CA HIS A 33 -2.46 -2.03 12.79
C HIS A 33 -3.74 -1.21 13.03
N ASN A 34 -4.89 -1.76 12.65
CA ASN A 34 -6.21 -1.13 12.83
C ASN A 34 -6.30 0.30 12.26
N ILE A 35 -5.74 0.50 11.08
CA ILE A 35 -5.77 1.80 10.39
C ILE A 35 -6.89 1.86 9.34
N ASN A 36 -7.40 3.07 9.08
CA ASN A 36 -8.26 3.32 7.94
C ASN A 36 -7.46 3.91 6.78
N LEU A 37 -7.41 3.19 5.66
CA LEU A 37 -6.79 3.63 4.40
C LEU A 37 -7.80 3.99 3.31
N SER A 38 -9.09 4.12 3.65
CA SER A 38 -10.15 4.41 2.68
C SER A 38 -9.87 5.72 1.94
N GLY A 39 -9.88 5.68 0.61
CA GLY A 39 -9.62 6.84 -0.23
C GLY A 39 -8.15 7.27 -0.33
N LEU A 40 -7.22 6.52 0.26
CA LEU A 40 -5.80 6.79 0.10
C LEU A 40 -5.38 6.58 -1.36
N ARG A 41 -4.71 7.58 -1.92
CA ARG A 41 -3.98 7.46 -3.19
C ARG A 41 -2.49 7.31 -2.88
N ILE A 42 -1.87 6.33 -3.52
CA ILE A 42 -0.44 6.07 -3.39
C ILE A 42 0.17 6.15 -4.80
N ASP A 43 0.80 7.27 -5.11
CA ASP A 43 1.46 7.50 -6.39
C ASP A 43 2.99 7.37 -6.21
N TYR A 44 3.68 6.81 -7.21
CA TYR A 44 5.15 6.72 -7.26
C TYR A 44 5.82 6.05 -6.04
N ALA A 45 5.12 5.17 -5.32
CA ALA A 45 5.66 4.48 -4.15
C ALA A 45 6.28 3.12 -4.49
N ASN A 46 7.30 2.74 -3.71
CA ASN A 46 7.79 1.36 -3.69
C ASN A 46 6.97 0.53 -2.69
N LEU A 47 6.13 -0.37 -3.21
CA LEU A 47 5.33 -1.31 -2.43
C LEU A 47 5.91 -2.74 -2.41
N ALA A 48 7.17 -2.92 -2.84
CA ALA A 48 7.80 -4.23 -2.84
C ALA A 48 7.87 -4.81 -1.41
N GLY A 49 7.42 -6.05 -1.26
CA GLY A 49 7.34 -6.72 0.04
C GLY A 49 6.19 -6.23 0.94
N LEU A 50 5.27 -5.39 0.45
CA LEU A 50 4.07 -5.03 1.20
C LEU A 50 3.19 -6.27 1.44
N HIS A 51 2.83 -6.49 2.70
CA HIS A 51 1.87 -7.51 3.10
C HIS A 51 0.58 -6.84 3.59
N VAL A 52 -0.52 -7.09 2.88
CA VAL A 52 -1.86 -6.64 3.28
C VAL A 52 -2.68 -7.86 3.66
N ASN A 53 -2.87 -8.06 4.96
CA ASN A 53 -3.61 -9.20 5.51
C ASN A 53 -4.87 -8.72 6.22
N ASN A 54 -5.99 -9.45 6.06
CA ASN A 54 -7.26 -9.15 6.72
C ASN A 54 -7.79 -7.71 6.48
N ALA A 55 -7.51 -7.14 5.30
CA ALA A 55 -7.97 -5.80 4.93
C ALA A 55 -9.14 -5.86 3.95
N ASN A 56 -9.99 -4.83 3.98
CA ASN A 56 -10.97 -4.62 2.92
C ASN A 56 -10.27 -4.00 1.70
N MET A 57 -10.15 -4.78 0.62
CA MET A 57 -9.57 -4.34 -0.66
C MET A 57 -10.64 -3.97 -1.71
N ALA A 58 -11.91 -3.88 -1.32
CA ALA A 58 -12.99 -3.54 -2.25
C ALA A 58 -12.76 -2.14 -2.85
N GLY A 59 -12.83 -2.07 -4.19
CA GLY A 59 -12.57 -0.82 -4.93
C GLY A 59 -11.09 -0.48 -5.12
N ALA A 60 -10.15 -1.33 -4.68
CA ALA A 60 -8.74 -1.13 -4.96
C ALA A 60 -8.47 -1.23 -6.48
N SER A 61 -7.71 -0.26 -7.01
CA SER A 61 -7.26 -0.23 -8.40
C SER A 61 -5.74 -0.17 -8.42
N LEU A 62 -5.11 -1.02 -9.23
CA LEU A 62 -3.69 -0.96 -9.52
C LEU A 62 -3.55 -0.60 -11.00
N THR A 63 -3.06 0.60 -11.25
CA THR A 63 -2.86 1.13 -12.60
C THR A 63 -1.38 1.44 -12.78
N ASP A 64 -0.80 1.00 -13.89
CA ASP A 64 0.62 1.23 -14.23
C ASP A 64 1.62 0.82 -13.13
N CYS A 65 1.24 -0.17 -12.32
CA CYS A 65 2.06 -0.69 -11.23
C CYS A 65 2.97 -1.83 -11.72
N ARG A 66 4.18 -1.93 -11.13
CA ARG A 66 5.00 -3.14 -11.26
C ARG A 66 4.40 -4.24 -10.38
N ILE A 67 3.81 -5.25 -11.00
CA ILE A 67 3.11 -6.36 -10.32
C ILE A 67 3.92 -7.66 -10.24
N GLU A 68 5.16 -7.68 -10.71
CA GLU A 68 6.02 -8.88 -10.71
C GLU A 68 6.14 -9.47 -9.29
N GLY A 69 5.80 -10.75 -9.15
CA GLY A 69 5.82 -11.44 -7.86
C GLY A 69 4.67 -11.06 -6.90
N MET A 70 3.76 -10.15 -7.28
CA MET A 70 2.57 -9.84 -6.48
C MET A 70 1.64 -11.05 -6.42
N THR A 71 1.10 -11.34 -5.24
CA THR A 71 0.17 -12.46 -5.04
C THR A 71 -1.14 -12.03 -4.40
N ILE A 72 -2.25 -12.64 -4.84
CA ILE A 72 -3.56 -12.59 -4.16
C ILE A 72 -3.86 -14.01 -3.67
N ASN A 73 -4.02 -14.18 -2.34
CA ASN A 73 -4.19 -15.49 -1.71
C ASN A 73 -3.12 -16.52 -2.13
N GLY A 74 -1.87 -16.07 -2.31
CA GLY A 74 -0.74 -16.90 -2.75
C GLY A 74 -0.68 -17.18 -4.26
N ILE A 75 -1.66 -16.73 -5.04
CA ILE A 75 -1.69 -16.89 -6.50
C ILE A 75 -1.02 -15.67 -7.13
N LYS A 76 -0.05 -15.88 -8.03
CA LYS A 76 0.61 -14.77 -8.73
C LYS A 76 -0.37 -14.03 -9.63
N VAL A 77 -0.38 -12.70 -9.54
CA VAL A 77 -1.27 -11.87 -10.38
C VAL A 77 -0.90 -11.97 -11.85
N GLU A 78 0.37 -12.16 -12.18
CA GLU A 78 0.84 -12.42 -13.54
C GLU A 78 0.16 -13.66 -14.15
N ASP A 79 0.04 -14.74 -13.37
CA ASP A 79 -0.62 -15.97 -13.81
C ASP A 79 -2.12 -15.76 -14.00
N MET A 80 -2.76 -14.99 -13.12
CA MET A 80 -4.18 -14.62 -13.23
C MET A 80 -4.45 -13.82 -14.50
N LEU A 81 -3.63 -12.81 -14.80
CA LEU A 81 -3.75 -11.98 -16.00
C LEU A 81 -3.48 -12.79 -17.28
N ALA A 82 -2.46 -13.65 -17.27
CA ALA A 82 -2.18 -14.55 -18.38
C ALA A 82 -3.33 -15.52 -18.64
N ALA A 83 -4.00 -16.01 -17.59
CA ALA A 83 -5.18 -16.87 -17.73
C ALA A 83 -6.38 -16.12 -18.32
N TYR A 84 -6.63 -14.88 -17.88
CA TYR A 84 -7.70 -14.03 -18.43
C TYR A 84 -7.47 -13.70 -19.92
N ASN A 85 -6.26 -13.30 -20.27
CA ASN A 85 -5.91 -12.93 -21.65
C ASN A 85 -5.94 -14.10 -22.64
N LYS A 86 -5.89 -15.35 -22.16
CA LYS A 86 -6.06 -16.56 -23.00
C LYS A 86 -7.52 -16.85 -23.33
N GLN A 87 -8.46 -16.26 -22.59
CA GLN A 87 -9.91 -16.44 -22.77
C GLN A 87 -10.55 -15.30 -23.57
N ALA A 88 -9.81 -14.21 -23.80
CA ALA A 88 -10.20 -13.07 -24.63
C ALA A 88 -9.75 -13.27 -26.09
#